data_AF-A0A6P5YV65-F1
#
_entry.id   AF-A0A6P5YV65-F1
#
_cell.length_a   1.000
_cell.length_b   1.000
_cell.length_c   1.000
_cell.angle_alpha   90.00
_cell.angle_beta   90.00
_cell.angle_gamma   90.00
#
_symmetry.space_group_name_H-M   'P 1'
#
loop_
_entity.id
_entity.type
_entity.pdbx_description
1 polymer ?
#
loop_
_entity_poly.entity_id
_entity_poly.type
_entity_poly.pdbx_seq_one_letter_code
_entity_poly.pdbx_strand_id
1 'polypeptide(L)'
;MVLRTVRSVRGGVWTKVGRGREDVNRSGNSAEKLAAELLWLAQKLSACGFVEEAVDQWASASNLAWLSLSAEPRLQGSLVKVSAFLFKQAKDMGFEVEMTEEGNKESHRQTKMNMLTSWLPLLCRASNGTDVPMLRTSERGELEKVLEVTIEKLEQEEQEQVLSLWLHHFTYCPSSDWPNLLASYVRWCTTSRKLLILN
;
A
#
# COMPACT_ATOMS: atom_id res chain seq x y z
N MET A 1 61.44 36.91 11.93
CA MET A 1 60.76 38.02 12.63
C MET A 1 60.12 37.43 13.88
N VAL A 2 60.59 37.85 15.05
CA VAL A 2 60.15 37.41 16.39
C VAL A 2 59.29 38.53 17.00
N LEU A 3 58.48 38.15 18.00
CA LEU A 3 57.64 38.94 18.93
C LEU A 3 56.16 39.05 18.51
N ARG A 4 55.16 38.97 19.39
CA ARG A 4 54.95 38.32 20.70
C ARG A 4 53.45 38.50 20.98
N THR A 5 52.84 37.50 21.60
CA THR A 5 51.49 37.42 22.19
C THR A 5 51.03 38.62 23.04
N VAL A 6 49.70 38.89 23.07
CA VAL A 6 48.92 39.17 24.31
C VAL A 6 47.47 38.62 24.19
N ARG A 7 47.00 37.94 25.25
CA ARG A 7 45.63 37.40 25.56
C ARG A 7 44.62 38.57 25.82
N SER A 8 43.29 38.46 26.02
CA SER A 8 42.47 37.50 26.78
C SER A 8 40.97 37.89 26.80
N VAL A 9 40.10 36.87 26.84
CA VAL A 9 38.84 36.71 27.63
C VAL A 9 37.60 37.56 27.32
N ARG A 10 36.51 36.89 26.91
CA ARG A 10 35.30 36.51 27.70
C ARG A 10 34.31 35.86 26.73
N GLY A 11 34.03 34.56 26.79
CA GLY A 11 33.12 33.96 27.78
C GLY A 11 31.72 33.89 27.19
N GLY A 12 31.39 32.77 26.54
CA GLY A 12 30.08 32.52 25.93
C GLY A 12 29.86 31.03 25.74
N VAL A 13 29.73 30.30 26.85
CA VAL A 13 29.20 28.94 26.85
C VAL A 13 27.75 29.03 26.40
N TRP A 14 27.46 28.62 25.18
CA TRP A 14 26.10 28.27 24.77
C TRP A 14 25.97 26.75 24.87
N THR A 15 25.81 26.28 26.10
CA THR A 15 25.10 25.02 26.35
C THR A 15 23.70 25.18 25.80
N LYS A 16 23.45 24.68 24.59
CA LYS A 16 22.10 24.46 24.09
C LYS A 16 21.56 23.23 24.81
N VAL A 17 21.08 23.51 26.02
CA VAL A 17 20.16 22.71 26.82
C VAL A 17 19.05 22.18 25.92
N GLY A 18 18.83 20.86 26.01
CA GLY A 18 17.57 20.17 25.71
C GLY A 18 16.88 20.52 24.40
N ARG A 19 17.28 19.88 23.29
CA ARG A 19 16.31 19.67 22.20
C ARG A 19 15.40 18.53 22.65
N GLY A 20 14.25 18.94 23.18
CA GLY A 20 13.19 18.09 23.68
C GLY A 20 12.87 16.96 22.71
N ARG A 21 12.82 15.76 23.27
CA ARG A 21 12.47 14.50 22.63
C ARG A 21 10.94 14.40 22.46
N GLU A 22 10.30 15.49 22.00
CA GLU A 22 8.83 15.65 22.00
C GLU A 22 8.21 15.85 20.61
N ASP A 23 8.99 16.15 19.56
CA ASP A 23 8.42 16.41 18.22
C ASP A 23 8.17 15.16 17.37
N VAL A 24 8.74 14.00 17.72
CA VAL A 24 8.61 12.77 16.90
C VAL A 24 7.18 12.21 16.98
N ASN A 25 6.56 12.23 18.16
CA ASN A 25 5.19 11.73 18.34
C ASN A 25 4.11 12.66 17.78
N ARG A 26 4.38 13.97 17.68
CA ARG A 26 3.40 14.93 17.14
C ARG A 26 3.23 14.76 15.62
N SER A 27 4.33 14.48 14.92
CA SER A 27 4.34 14.27 13.46
C SER A 27 3.66 12.96 13.07
N GLY A 28 3.90 11.85 13.78
CA GLY A 28 3.21 10.57 13.55
C GLY A 28 1.68 10.69 13.65
N ASN A 29 1.19 11.37 14.71
CA ASN A 29 -0.24 11.64 14.87
C ASN A 29 -0.82 12.51 13.73
N SER A 30 -0.02 13.41 13.15
CA SER A 30 -0.47 14.22 12.02
C SER A 30 -0.59 13.42 10.73
N ALA A 31 0.35 12.50 10.48
CA ALA A 31 0.32 11.64 9.29
C ALA A 31 -0.81 10.60 9.36
N GLU A 32 -1.02 10.00 10.53
CA GLU A 32 -2.15 9.09 10.77
C GLU A 32 -3.49 9.81 10.57
N LYS A 33 -3.59 11.06 11.03
CA LYS A 33 -4.77 11.91 10.79
C LYS A 33 -4.99 12.16 9.30
N LEU A 34 -3.93 12.49 8.55
CA LEU A 34 -4.04 12.68 7.09
C LEU A 34 -4.48 11.39 6.38
N ALA A 35 -4.00 10.22 6.80
CA ALA A 35 -4.46 8.95 6.26
C ALA A 35 -5.94 8.68 6.60
N ALA A 36 -6.40 9.07 7.79
CA ALA A 36 -7.82 9.00 8.16
C ALA A 36 -8.69 9.97 7.34
N GLU A 37 -8.21 11.19 7.07
CA GLU A 37 -8.87 12.15 6.18
C GLU A 37 -8.90 11.64 4.75
N LEU A 38 -7.83 11.00 4.27
CA LEU A 38 -7.80 10.36 2.96
C LEU A 38 -8.83 9.24 2.84
N LEU A 39 -8.95 8.38 3.86
CA LEU A 39 -10.00 7.35 3.91
C LEU A 39 -11.40 7.99 3.86
N TRP A 40 -11.62 9.05 4.63
CA TRP A 40 -12.88 9.77 4.62
C TRP A 40 -13.18 10.40 3.25
N LEU A 41 -12.19 10.99 2.59
CA LEU A 41 -12.32 11.53 1.23
C LEU A 41 -12.68 10.44 0.23
N ALA A 42 -12.01 9.29 0.27
CA ALA A 42 -12.33 8.15 -0.58
C ALA A 42 -13.77 7.66 -0.38
N GLN A 43 -14.22 7.57 0.88
CA GLN A 43 -15.60 7.20 1.22
C GLN A 43 -16.60 8.25 0.71
N LYS A 44 -16.26 9.55 0.79
CA LYS A 44 -17.11 10.63 0.27
C LYS A 44 -17.18 10.64 -1.25
N LEU A 45 -16.07 10.45 -1.94
CA LEU A 45 -16.05 10.32 -3.40
C LEU A 45 -16.92 9.14 -3.83
N SER A 46 -16.80 7.99 -3.17
CA SER A 46 -17.65 6.82 -3.42
C SER A 46 -19.14 7.13 -3.21
N ALA A 47 -19.51 7.74 -2.08
CA ALA A 47 -20.90 8.10 -1.78
C ALA A 47 -21.49 9.13 -2.76
N CYS A 48 -20.65 9.94 -3.40
CA CYS A 48 -21.04 10.93 -4.40
C CYS A 48 -21.00 10.39 -5.85
N GLY A 49 -20.66 9.11 -6.08
CA GLY A 49 -20.57 8.52 -7.41
C GLY A 49 -19.24 8.76 -8.13
N PHE A 50 -18.23 9.32 -7.47
CA PHE A 50 -16.88 9.55 -8.01
C PHE A 50 -15.89 8.47 -7.54
N VAL A 51 -16.38 7.22 -7.47
CA VAL A 51 -15.59 6.11 -6.96
C VAL A 51 -14.39 5.81 -7.87
N GLU A 52 -14.58 5.87 -9.19
CA GLU A 52 -13.55 5.61 -10.20
C GLU A 52 -12.33 6.52 -10.01
N GLU A 53 -12.55 7.83 -9.89
CA GLU A 53 -11.49 8.81 -9.63
C GLU A 53 -10.72 8.49 -8.34
N ALA A 54 -11.42 8.10 -7.27
CA ALA A 54 -10.77 7.75 -6.01
C ALA A 54 -9.83 6.53 -6.16
N VAL A 55 -10.24 5.54 -6.95
CA VAL A 55 -9.45 4.35 -7.24
C VAL A 55 -8.30 4.66 -8.19
N ASP A 56 -8.52 5.44 -9.25
CA ASP A 56 -7.50 5.80 -10.23
C ASP A 56 -6.38 6.64 -9.60
N GLN A 57 -6.73 7.61 -8.75
CA GLN A 57 -5.75 8.40 -8.01
C GLN A 57 -4.91 7.53 -7.06
N TRP A 58 -5.55 6.58 -6.38
CA TRP A 58 -4.83 5.66 -5.49
C TRP A 58 -3.94 4.70 -6.27
N ALA A 59 -4.43 4.14 -7.37
CA ALA A 59 -3.67 3.28 -8.27
C ALA A 59 -2.42 3.99 -8.81
N SER A 60 -2.53 5.29 -9.09
CA SER A 60 -1.45 6.13 -9.63
C SER A 60 -0.43 6.59 -8.56
N ALA A 61 -0.74 6.44 -7.27
CA ALA A 61 0.07 6.92 -6.16
C ALA A 61 1.23 5.96 -5.79
N SER A 62 1.98 5.47 -6.79
CA SER A 62 3.07 4.49 -6.63
C SER A 62 4.21 4.98 -5.72
N ASN A 63 4.55 6.27 -5.79
CA ASN A 63 5.55 6.88 -4.90
C ASN A 63 5.12 6.82 -3.43
N LEU A 64 3.85 7.09 -3.15
CA LEU A 64 3.30 6.99 -1.79
C LEU A 64 3.29 5.54 -1.33
N ALA A 65 2.89 4.62 -2.21
CA ALA A 65 2.88 3.19 -1.92
C ALA A 65 4.29 2.68 -1.58
N TRP A 66 5.31 3.10 -2.33
CA TRP A 66 6.70 2.76 -2.04
C TRP A 66 7.18 3.34 -0.69
N LEU A 67 6.91 4.62 -0.43
CA LEU A 67 7.26 5.26 0.84
C LEU A 67 6.56 4.61 2.04
N SER A 68 5.34 4.11 1.85
CA SER A 68 4.57 3.44 2.90
C SER A 68 5.26 2.19 3.46
N LEU A 69 6.11 1.53 2.68
CA LEU A 69 6.86 0.34 3.13
C LEU A 69 7.86 0.66 4.25
N SER A 70 8.30 1.91 4.34
CA SER A 70 9.24 2.40 5.35
C SER A 70 8.56 3.25 6.42
N ALA A 71 7.23 3.43 6.35
CA ALA A 71 6.46 4.19 7.33
C ALA A 71 6.40 3.47 8.69
N GLU A 72 6.14 4.22 9.76
CA GLU A 72 5.90 3.64 11.08
C GLU A 72 4.68 2.69 11.06
N PRO A 73 4.66 1.60 11.86
CA PRO A 73 3.62 0.57 11.79
C PRO A 73 2.19 1.10 11.91
N ARG A 74 1.96 2.14 12.73
CA ARG A 74 0.64 2.75 12.89
C ARG A 74 0.16 3.46 11.62
N LEU A 75 1.05 4.17 10.94
CA LEU A 75 0.75 4.82 9.66
C LEU A 75 0.53 3.78 8.56
N GLN A 76 1.34 2.71 8.52
CA GLN A 76 1.07 1.55 7.65
C GLN A 76 -0.32 0.98 7.92
N GLY A 77 -0.70 0.84 9.20
CA GLY A 77 -2.05 0.52 9.66
C GLY A 77 -3.14 1.35 9.00
N SER A 78 -3.01 2.66 9.07
CA SER A 78 -3.97 3.60 8.48
C SER A 78 -4.02 3.51 6.96
N LEU A 79 -2.86 3.38 6.29
CA LEU A 79 -2.80 3.25 4.83
C LEU A 79 -3.37 1.91 4.33
N VAL A 80 -3.19 0.82 5.08
CA VAL A 80 -3.82 -0.47 4.77
C VAL A 80 -5.34 -0.38 4.82
N LYS A 81 -5.91 0.39 5.74
CA LYS A 81 -7.38 0.62 5.76
C LYS A 81 -7.86 1.37 4.52
N VAL A 82 -7.09 2.35 4.04
CA VAL A 82 -7.38 3.04 2.78
C VAL A 82 -7.32 2.07 1.60
N SER A 83 -6.23 1.31 1.48
CA SER A 83 -6.08 0.30 0.43
C SER A 83 -7.21 -0.74 0.46
N ALA A 84 -7.55 -1.26 1.63
CA ALA A 84 -8.61 -2.25 1.78
C ALA A 84 -9.96 -1.74 1.29
N PHE A 85 -10.32 -0.50 1.66
CA PHE A 85 -11.54 0.14 1.17
C PHE A 85 -11.52 0.28 -0.35
N LEU A 86 -10.44 0.81 -0.92
CA LEU A 86 -10.35 1.09 -2.36
C LEU A 86 -10.27 -0.18 -3.21
N PHE A 87 -9.60 -1.24 -2.74
CA PHE A 87 -9.63 -2.54 -3.43
C PHE A 87 -11.05 -3.10 -3.50
N LYS A 88 -11.84 -2.96 -2.41
CA LYS A 88 -13.25 -3.37 -2.40
C LYS A 88 -14.06 -2.58 -3.43
N GLN A 89 -13.86 -1.26 -3.53
CA GLN A 89 -14.50 -0.43 -4.55
C GLN A 89 -14.07 -0.82 -5.97
N ALA A 90 -12.78 -1.06 -6.19
CA ALA A 90 -12.22 -1.42 -7.50
C ALA A 90 -12.73 -2.77 -8.03
N LYS A 91 -13.10 -3.71 -7.14
CA LYS A 91 -13.71 -4.98 -7.53
C LYS A 91 -15.04 -4.77 -8.27
N ASP A 92 -15.83 -3.83 -7.78
CA ASP A 92 -17.19 -3.57 -8.27
C ASP A 92 -17.17 -2.68 -9.52
N MET A 93 -16.09 -1.91 -9.72
CA MET A 93 -15.81 -1.20 -10.97
C MET A 93 -15.66 -2.19 -12.14
N GLY A 94 -16.57 -2.08 -13.09
CA GLY A 94 -16.61 -2.89 -14.31
C GLY A 94 -17.79 -3.87 -14.40
N PHE A 95 -18.60 -4.04 -13.33
CA PHE A 95 -19.87 -4.79 -13.44
C PHE A 95 -21.04 -3.94 -13.97
N GLU A 96 -21.02 -2.62 -13.77
CA GLU A 96 -22.07 -1.72 -14.27
C GLU A 96 -21.88 -1.30 -15.74
N VAL A 97 -20.70 -1.57 -16.30
CA VAL A 97 -20.24 -1.04 -17.60
C VAL A 97 -19.94 -2.17 -18.61
N GLU A 98 -20.65 -3.29 -18.51
CA GLU A 98 -20.52 -4.36 -19.53
C GLU A 98 -21.09 -3.95 -20.91
N MET A 99 -21.78 -2.81 -21.00
CA MET A 99 -22.43 -2.29 -22.21
C MET A 99 -21.63 -1.22 -22.97
N THR A 100 -20.42 -0.85 -22.53
CA THR A 100 -19.66 0.28 -23.10
C THR A 100 -18.30 -0.12 -23.69
N GLU A 101 -17.83 0.75 -24.59
CA GLU A 101 -16.68 0.67 -25.48
C GLU A 101 -15.42 0.01 -24.90
N GLU A 102 -14.72 -0.75 -25.74
CA GLU A 102 -13.53 -1.56 -25.45
C GLU A 102 -12.42 -0.78 -24.71
N GLY A 103 -12.30 0.52 -24.97
CA GLY A 103 -11.33 1.41 -24.33
C GLY A 103 -11.55 1.58 -22.82
N ASN A 104 -12.78 1.49 -22.31
CA ASN A 104 -13.03 1.63 -20.87
C ASN A 104 -12.63 0.36 -20.09
N LYS A 105 -12.78 -0.82 -20.71
CA LYS A 105 -12.39 -2.10 -20.12
C LYS A 105 -10.88 -2.20 -19.91
N GLU A 106 -10.12 -1.73 -20.90
CA GLU A 106 -8.66 -1.70 -20.83
C GLU A 106 -8.17 -0.72 -19.77
N SER A 107 -8.78 0.47 -19.68
CA SER A 107 -8.46 1.45 -18.63
C SER A 107 -8.67 0.86 -17.23
N HIS A 108 -9.82 0.22 -16.98
CA HIS A 108 -10.10 -0.41 -15.69
C HIS A 108 -9.14 -1.57 -15.37
N ARG A 109 -8.71 -2.34 -16.38
CA ARG A 109 -7.70 -3.40 -16.21
C ARG A 109 -6.37 -2.81 -15.78
N GLN A 110 -5.90 -1.76 -16.46
CA GLN A 110 -4.66 -1.07 -16.12
C GLN A 110 -4.71 -0.45 -14.72
N THR A 111 -5.84 0.14 -14.33
CA THR A 111 -6.04 0.66 -12.96
C THR A 111 -5.92 -0.47 -11.93
N LYS A 112 -6.58 -1.61 -12.14
CA LYS A 112 -6.47 -2.78 -11.24
C LYS A 112 -5.04 -3.29 -11.16
N MET A 113 -4.33 -3.33 -12.28
CA MET A 113 -2.93 -3.73 -12.34
C MET A 113 -2.03 -2.76 -11.56
N ASN A 114 -2.22 -1.46 -11.73
CA ASN A 114 -1.48 -0.42 -11.00
C ASN A 114 -1.75 -0.48 -9.48
N MET A 115 -3.00 -0.74 -9.07
CA MET A 115 -3.33 -0.95 -7.67
C MET A 115 -2.59 -2.15 -7.08
N LEU A 116 -2.65 -3.30 -7.75
CA LEU A 116 -2.03 -4.54 -7.28
C LEU A 116 -0.51 -4.36 -7.19
N THR A 117 0.13 -3.85 -8.23
CA THR A 117 1.58 -3.69 -8.26
C THR A 117 2.10 -2.63 -7.28
N SER A 118 1.35 -1.55 -7.04
CA SER A 118 1.76 -0.49 -6.11
C SER A 118 1.50 -0.86 -4.65
N TRP A 119 0.32 -1.39 -4.33
CA TRP A 119 -0.17 -1.48 -2.94
C TRP A 119 -0.12 -2.86 -2.32
N LEU A 120 -0.04 -3.94 -3.11
CA LEU A 120 0.13 -5.30 -2.58
C LEU A 120 1.40 -5.44 -1.70
N PRO A 121 2.55 -4.83 -2.05
CA PRO A 121 3.73 -4.81 -1.17
C PRO A 121 3.45 -4.31 0.24
N LEU A 122 2.63 -3.26 0.39
CA LEU A 122 2.24 -2.73 1.69
C LEU A 122 1.37 -3.74 2.45
N LEU A 123 0.41 -4.36 1.77
CA LEU A 123 -0.44 -5.38 2.38
C LEU A 123 0.39 -6.55 2.93
N CYS A 124 1.41 -7.00 2.18
CA CYS A 124 2.30 -8.08 2.60
C CYS A 124 3.23 -7.69 3.77
N ARG A 125 3.70 -6.44 3.82
CA ARG A 125 4.74 -6.01 4.79
C ARG A 125 4.20 -5.34 6.03
N ALA A 126 2.99 -4.80 5.99
CA ALA A 126 2.40 -4.13 7.14
C ALA A 126 2.14 -5.16 8.24
N SER A 127 3.01 -5.15 9.25
CA SER A 127 2.99 -6.11 10.34
C SER A 127 1.93 -5.75 11.40
N ASN A 128 1.49 -6.76 12.16
CA ASN A 128 0.74 -6.59 13.41
C ASN A 128 1.61 -6.01 14.55
N GLY A 129 2.61 -5.16 14.26
CA GLY A 129 3.50 -4.54 15.25
C GLY A 129 2.80 -3.57 16.21
N THR A 130 1.46 -3.49 16.17
CA THR A 130 0.61 -2.71 17.04
C THR A 130 -0.27 -3.64 17.87
N ASP A 131 -0.48 -3.33 19.15
CA ASP A 131 -1.35 -4.09 20.07
C ASP A 131 -2.81 -4.22 19.57
N VAL A 132 -3.19 -3.38 18.61
CA VAL A 132 -4.51 -3.40 17.95
C VAL A 132 -4.35 -3.96 16.53
N PRO A 133 -5.12 -4.99 16.15
CA PRO A 133 -5.10 -5.50 14.78
C PRO A 133 -5.59 -4.42 13.80
N MET A 134 -4.85 -4.24 12.70
CA MET A 134 -5.13 -3.20 11.70
C MET A 134 -6.47 -3.40 10.99
N LEU A 135 -6.82 -4.67 10.73
CA LEU A 135 -8.08 -5.15 10.16
C LEU A 135 -8.56 -6.34 10.99
N ARG A 136 -9.87 -6.48 11.13
CA ARG A 136 -10.50 -7.69 11.71
C ARG A 136 -10.22 -8.90 10.81
N THR A 137 -10.20 -10.09 11.40
CA THR A 137 -9.99 -11.34 10.65
C THR A 137 -10.99 -11.50 9.49
N SER A 138 -12.24 -11.08 9.68
CA SER A 138 -13.25 -11.08 8.62
C SER A 138 -12.91 -10.13 7.47
N GLU A 139 -12.46 -8.91 7.78
CA GLU A 139 -12.08 -7.88 6.80
C GLU A 139 -10.86 -8.34 5.99
N ARG A 140 -9.90 -9.00 6.64
CA ARG A 140 -8.73 -9.62 6.00
C ARG A 140 -9.14 -10.67 4.98
N GLY A 141 -10.03 -11.58 5.35
CA GLY A 141 -10.53 -12.64 4.45
C GLY A 141 -11.41 -12.11 3.32
N GLU A 142 -12.18 -11.04 3.56
CA GLU A 142 -12.90 -10.33 2.49
C GLU A 142 -11.93 -9.71 1.48
N LEU A 143 -10.87 -9.04 1.96
CA LEU A 143 -9.89 -8.44 1.08
C LEU A 143 -9.10 -9.48 0.28
N GLU A 144 -8.72 -10.60 0.90
CA GLU A 144 -8.08 -11.71 0.18
C GLU A 144 -8.94 -12.17 -0.99
N LYS A 145 -10.24 -12.44 -0.76
CA LYS A 145 -11.17 -12.81 -1.83
C LYS A 145 -11.28 -11.74 -2.93
N VAL A 146 -11.26 -10.46 -2.55
CA VAL A 146 -11.25 -9.34 -3.50
C VAL A 146 -9.99 -9.39 -4.37
N LEU A 147 -8.81 -9.58 -3.77
CA LEU A 147 -7.54 -9.68 -4.48
C LEU A 147 -7.52 -10.89 -5.41
N GLU A 148 -7.95 -12.06 -4.94
CA GLU A 148 -8.01 -13.29 -5.74
C GLU A 148 -8.90 -13.13 -6.98
N VAL A 149 -10.12 -12.59 -6.82
CA VAL A 149 -11.04 -12.33 -7.93
C VAL A 149 -10.48 -11.29 -8.89
N THR A 150 -9.80 -10.27 -8.38
CA THR A 150 -9.18 -9.23 -9.21
C THR A 150 -8.05 -9.82 -10.04
N ILE A 151 -7.17 -10.62 -9.43
CA ILE A 151 -6.04 -11.28 -10.11
C ILE A 151 -6.56 -12.28 -11.16
N GLU A 152 -7.59 -13.06 -10.85
CA GLU A 152 -8.15 -14.04 -11.79
C GLU A 152 -8.69 -13.42 -13.08
N LYS A 153 -9.11 -12.15 -13.04
CA LYS A 153 -9.59 -11.39 -14.21
C LYS A 153 -8.47 -10.78 -15.06
N LEU A 154 -7.21 -10.84 -14.62
CA LEU A 154 -6.06 -10.33 -15.37
C LEU A 154 -5.59 -11.33 -16.43
N GLU A 155 -4.79 -10.85 -17.38
CA GLU A 155 -4.11 -11.70 -18.35
C GLU A 155 -3.02 -12.55 -17.70
N GLN A 156 -2.59 -13.63 -18.36
CA GLN A 156 -1.61 -14.57 -17.79
C GLN A 156 -0.29 -13.92 -17.37
N GLU A 157 0.25 -13.03 -18.20
CA GLU A 157 1.51 -12.33 -17.93
C GLU A 157 1.37 -11.37 -16.74
N GLU A 158 0.24 -10.68 -16.64
CA GLU A 158 -0.07 -9.80 -15.51
C GLU A 158 -0.27 -10.60 -14.21
N GLN A 159 -0.96 -11.74 -14.28
CA GLN A 159 -1.10 -12.65 -13.14
C GLN A 159 0.27 -13.09 -12.63
N GLU A 160 1.17 -13.49 -13.53
CA GLU A 160 2.55 -13.86 -13.18
C GLU A 160 3.29 -12.71 -12.47
N GLN A 161 3.20 -11.49 -13.01
CA GLN A 161 3.83 -10.32 -12.43
C GLN A 161 3.33 -10.04 -11.01
N VAL A 162 2.00 -10.03 -10.80
CA VAL A 162 1.40 -9.76 -9.49
C VAL A 162 1.71 -10.87 -8.49
N LEU A 163 1.61 -12.13 -8.90
CA LEU A 163 1.85 -13.29 -8.02
C LEU A 163 3.33 -13.44 -7.66
N SER A 164 4.24 -13.11 -8.57
CA SER A 164 5.68 -13.07 -8.28
C SER A 164 6.02 -11.95 -7.30
N LEU A 165 5.42 -10.76 -7.49
CA LEU A 165 5.56 -9.64 -6.56
C LEU A 165 5.03 -10.02 -5.17
N TRP A 166 3.83 -10.59 -5.10
CA TRP A 166 3.25 -11.09 -3.86
C TRP A 166 4.20 -12.06 -3.16
N LEU A 167 4.68 -13.10 -3.86
CA LEU A 167 5.54 -14.13 -3.28
C LEU A 167 6.84 -13.52 -2.73
N HIS A 168 7.45 -12.58 -3.46
CA HIS A 168 8.63 -11.85 -3.00
C HIS A 168 8.36 -11.11 -1.68
N HIS A 169 7.29 -10.33 -1.61
CA HIS A 169 6.98 -9.53 -0.43
C HIS A 169 6.45 -10.36 0.76
N PHE A 170 5.69 -11.41 0.48
CA PHE A 170 5.15 -12.33 1.47
C PHE A 170 6.26 -13.11 2.17
N THR A 171 7.24 -13.63 1.42
CA THR A 171 8.36 -14.38 1.98
C THR A 171 9.42 -13.51 2.66
N TYR A 172 9.47 -12.21 2.34
CA TYR A 172 10.42 -11.27 2.94
C TYR A 172 10.17 -11.00 4.43
N CYS A 173 8.93 -11.14 4.91
CA CYS A 173 8.55 -10.89 6.30
C CYS A 173 8.13 -12.19 7.00
N PRO A 174 9.00 -12.84 7.80
CA PRO A 174 8.70 -14.14 8.42
C PRO A 174 7.51 -14.13 9.40
N SER A 175 7.11 -12.94 9.86
CA SER A 175 5.98 -12.74 10.76
C SER A 175 4.70 -12.32 10.05
N SER A 176 4.72 -12.20 8.71
CA SER A 176 3.55 -11.80 7.94
C SER A 176 2.91 -13.00 7.27
N ASP A 177 1.74 -13.37 7.78
CA ASP A 177 0.92 -14.46 7.22
C ASP A 177 -0.18 -13.94 6.30
N TRP A 178 -0.06 -12.72 5.77
CA TRP A 178 -1.14 -12.05 5.06
C TRP A 178 -0.66 -11.02 4.03
N PRO A 179 -1.36 -10.83 2.90
CA PRO A 179 -2.52 -11.62 2.42
C PRO A 179 -2.10 -13.00 1.92
N ASN A 180 -2.90 -14.03 2.21
CA ASN A 180 -2.65 -15.38 1.73
C ASN A 180 -3.26 -15.58 0.33
N LEU A 181 -2.43 -15.47 -0.71
CA LEU A 181 -2.82 -15.69 -2.11
C LEU A 181 -2.32 -17.03 -2.67
N LEU A 182 -1.97 -17.99 -1.80
CA LEU A 182 -1.39 -19.27 -2.19
C LEU A 182 -2.29 -20.05 -3.16
N ALA A 183 -3.61 -20.02 -2.94
CA ALA A 183 -4.57 -20.70 -3.82
C ALA A 183 -4.50 -20.15 -5.25
N SER A 184 -4.44 -18.83 -5.40
CA SER A 184 -4.29 -18.17 -6.71
C SER A 184 -2.93 -18.47 -7.34
N TYR A 185 -1.86 -18.48 -6.55
CA TYR A 185 -0.52 -18.87 -7.02
C TYR A 185 -0.47 -20.31 -7.56
N VAL A 186 -1.03 -21.27 -6.81
CA VAL A 186 -1.07 -22.68 -7.20
C VAL A 186 -1.93 -22.88 -8.46
N ARG A 187 -3.06 -22.17 -8.56
CA ARG A 187 -3.93 -22.18 -9.74
C ARG A 187 -3.17 -21.68 -10.97
N TRP A 188 -2.51 -20.53 -10.88
CA TRP A 188 -1.67 -19.98 -11.95
C TRP A 188 -0.57 -20.98 -12.36
N CYS A 189 0.23 -21.49 -11.42
CA CYS A 189 1.26 -22.50 -11.69
C CYS A 189 0.73 -23.73 -12.44
N THR A 190 -0.47 -24.19 -12.08
CA THR A 190 -1.10 -25.35 -12.72
C THR A 190 -1.50 -25.03 -14.16
N THR A 191 -2.03 -23.84 -14.41
CA THR A 191 -2.39 -23.37 -15.76
C THR A 191 -1.14 -23.14 -16.61
N SER A 192 -0.11 -22.47 -16.10
CA SER A 192 1.14 -22.21 -16.82
C SER A 192 1.87 -23.51 -17.19
N ARG A 193 1.89 -24.51 -16.29
CA ARG A 193 2.46 -25.83 -16.60
C ARG A 193 1.73 -26.53 -17.76
N LYS A 194 0.41 -26.40 -17.86
CA LYS A 194 -0.34 -27.00 -18.97
C LYS A 194 0.02 -26.35 -20.30
N LEU A 195 0.26 -25.04 -20.33
CA LEU A 195 0.67 -24.33 -21.55
C LEU A 195 2.06 -24.75 -22.02
N LEU A 196 3.00 -25.01 -21.10
CA LEU A 196 4.33 -25.53 -21.44
C LEU A 196 4.31 -26.95 -22.01
N ILE A 197 3.29 -27.75 -21.69
CA ILE A 197 3.13 -29.13 -22.19
C ILE A 197 2.40 -29.15 -23.55
N LEU A 198 1.63 -28.10 -23.87
CA LEU A 198 0.86 -27.96 -25.10
C LEU A 198 1.60 -27.21 -26.22
N ASN A 199 2.78 -26.65 -25.91
CA ASN A 199 3.73 -26.06 -26.85
C ASN A 199 4.89 -27.02 -27.12
#